data_AF-A0A177QFA7-F1
#
_entry.id   AF-A0A177QFA7-F1
#
_cell.length_a   1.000
_cell.length_b   1.000
_cell.length_c   1.000
_cell.angle_alpha   90.00
_cell.angle_beta   90.00
_cell.angle_gamma   90.00
#
_symmetry.space_group_name_H-M   'P 1'
#
loop_
_entity.id
_entity.type
_entity.pdbx_description
1 polymer ?
#
loop_
_entity_poly.entity_id
_entity_poly.type
_entity_poly.pdbx_seq_one_letter_code
_entity_poly.pdbx_strand_id
1 'polypeptide(L)'
;MTALTPAPRAPLFFPFQFVSRNVAPIARRIWLPCLVGALSIYGFFSAYMWELQAYLSNPQDSVGSRVLGIAALALLVLVFLHSLVVARIAQLALGLTATKGDFLGVSRAEWRLYTANLQFCILVLFFVLAFFGLHAITERLNWPHGAVVHIVQGGFLFWLAARLWFLLPPVCVTETRGEVLLAAWRRSAGHFWRIALLLVAVLLTAYLVQAGVGMTLHAVGLIAPLPTSATLAEYVSSYRENLLPMVVMTNIAYIVFVVLTAAASAQVYAEERADVPPA
;
A
#
# COMPACT_ATOMS: atom_id res chain seq x y z
N MET A 1 7.62 45.62 3.49
CA MET A 1 7.02 44.27 3.53
C MET A 1 7.12 43.67 2.14
N THR A 2 8.21 42.96 1.86
CA THR A 2 8.40 42.21 0.61
C THR A 2 7.59 40.94 0.72
N ALA A 3 6.52 40.82 -0.08
CA ALA A 3 5.76 39.58 -0.20
C ALA A 3 6.71 38.49 -0.69
N LEU A 4 6.97 37.48 0.14
CA LEU A 4 7.67 36.27 -0.27
C LEU A 4 6.81 35.62 -1.37
N THR A 5 7.29 35.69 -2.60
CA THR A 5 6.72 34.91 -3.70
C THR A 5 6.71 33.45 -3.28
N PRO A 6 5.55 32.76 -3.28
CA PRO A 6 5.47 31.36 -2.87
C PRO A 6 6.44 30.55 -3.72
N ALA A 7 7.19 29.65 -3.07
CA ALA A 7 8.14 28.79 -3.75
C ALA A 7 7.42 28.04 -4.90
N PRO A 8 8.06 27.90 -6.08
CA PRO A 8 7.43 27.22 -7.20
C PRO A 8 7.10 25.78 -6.79
N ARG A 9 5.81 25.43 -6.82
CA ARG A 9 5.32 24.07 -6.55
C ARG A 9 6.04 23.10 -7.47
N ALA A 10 6.68 22.09 -6.91
CA ALA A 10 7.46 21.16 -7.71
C ALA A 10 6.51 20.32 -8.62
N PRO A 11 6.99 19.92 -9.81
CA PRO A 11 6.14 19.32 -10.84
C PRO A 11 5.61 17.94 -10.41
N LEU A 12 4.46 17.54 -10.98
CA LEU A 12 3.87 16.20 -10.81
C LEU A 12 4.83 15.06 -11.20
N PHE A 13 5.82 15.36 -12.04
CA PHE A 13 6.82 14.40 -12.51
C PHE A 13 8.00 14.19 -11.55
N PHE A 14 8.07 14.92 -10.43
CA PHE A 14 9.16 14.78 -9.47
C PHE A 14 9.37 13.34 -8.98
N PRO A 15 8.34 12.54 -8.63
CA PRO A 15 8.56 11.16 -8.17
C PRO A 15 9.30 10.31 -9.22
N PHE A 16 9.00 10.49 -10.50
CA PHE A 16 9.65 9.78 -11.59
C PHE A 16 11.11 10.22 -11.78
N GLN A 17 11.38 11.53 -11.68
CA GLN A 17 12.74 12.07 -11.72
C GLN A 17 13.57 11.62 -10.52
N PHE A 18 12.94 11.56 -9.33
CA PHE A 18 13.58 11.05 -8.12
C PHE A 18 13.99 9.60 -8.31
N VAL A 19 13.08 8.75 -8.83
CA VAL A 19 13.37 7.34 -9.12
C VAL A 19 14.51 7.20 -10.10
N SER A 20 14.47 7.89 -11.25
CA SER A 20 15.50 7.74 -12.29
C SER A 20 16.89 8.17 -11.81
N ARG A 21 16.97 9.19 -10.94
CA ARG A 21 18.24 9.65 -10.36
C ARG A 21 18.75 8.80 -9.20
N ASN A 22 17.88 8.05 -8.55
CA ASN A 22 18.20 7.31 -7.32
C ASN A 22 18.00 5.80 -7.42
N VAL A 23 17.97 5.22 -8.63
CA VAL A 23 17.73 3.78 -8.83
C VAL A 23 18.63 2.91 -7.95
N ALA A 24 19.95 3.11 -8.01
CA ALA A 24 20.90 2.30 -7.23
C ALA A 24 20.76 2.51 -5.70
N PRO A 25 20.69 3.76 -5.17
CA PRO A 25 20.40 3.99 -3.76
C PRO A 25 19.08 3.38 -3.28
N ILE A 26 18.01 3.48 -4.08
CA ILE A 26 16.70 2.90 -3.78
C ILE A 26 16.84 1.38 -3.70
N ALA A 27 17.37 0.75 -4.76
CA ALA A 27 17.55 -0.69 -4.82
C ALA A 27 18.34 -1.22 -3.61
N ARG A 28 19.48 -0.59 -3.27
CA ARG A 28 20.31 -0.98 -2.12
C ARG A 28 19.54 -0.92 -0.79
N ARG A 29 18.60 0.02 -0.62
CA ARG A 29 17.84 0.19 0.63
C ARG A 29 16.66 -0.78 0.76
N ILE A 30 16.06 -1.20 -0.36
CA ILE A 30 14.77 -1.91 -0.34
C ILE A 30 14.82 -3.34 -0.87
N TRP A 31 15.89 -3.77 -1.56
CA TRP A 31 15.92 -5.09 -2.20
C TRP A 31 15.63 -6.23 -1.21
N LEU A 32 16.25 -6.21 -0.03
CA LEU A 32 16.10 -7.27 0.97
C LEU A 32 14.67 -7.33 1.54
N PRO A 33 14.08 -6.24 2.09
CA PRO A 33 12.70 -6.30 2.58
C PRO A 33 11.68 -6.59 1.45
N CYS A 34 11.92 -6.15 0.21
CA CYS A 34 11.08 -6.52 -0.92
C CYS A 34 11.20 -8.01 -1.28
N LEU A 35 12.41 -8.59 -1.24
CA LEU A 35 12.61 -10.01 -1.46
C LEU A 35 11.94 -10.86 -0.37
N VAL A 36 12.16 -10.50 0.90
CA VAL A 36 11.49 -11.16 2.04
C VAL A 36 9.97 -11.00 1.94
N GLY A 37 9.49 -9.84 1.49
CA GLY A 37 8.08 -9.58 1.22
C GLY A 37 7.52 -10.51 0.14
N ALA A 38 8.20 -10.63 -1.01
CA ALA A 38 7.80 -11.55 -2.08
C ALA A 38 7.75 -13.01 -1.60
N LEU A 39 8.76 -13.45 -0.85
CA LEU A 39 8.79 -14.81 -0.27
C LEU A 39 7.68 -15.02 0.76
N SER A 40 7.37 -14.00 1.56
CA SER A 40 6.28 -14.01 2.53
C SER A 40 4.92 -14.09 1.84
N ILE A 41 4.68 -13.28 0.79
CA ILE A 41 3.46 -13.35 -0.02
C ILE A 41 3.33 -14.77 -0.60
N TYR A 42 4.38 -15.30 -1.22
CA TYR A 42 4.34 -16.66 -1.77
C TYR A 42 4.00 -17.71 -0.70
N GLY A 43 4.71 -17.70 0.43
CA GLY A 43 4.50 -18.66 1.51
C GLY A 43 3.10 -18.57 2.13
N PHE A 44 2.66 -17.35 2.48
CA PHE A 44 1.34 -17.14 3.08
C PHE A 44 0.20 -17.42 2.12
N PHE A 45 0.28 -16.98 0.86
CA PHE A 45 -0.75 -17.31 -0.13
C PHE A 45 -0.77 -18.80 -0.46
N SER A 46 0.38 -19.47 -0.56
CA SER A 46 0.42 -20.92 -0.75
C SER A 46 -0.26 -21.65 0.41
N ALA A 47 0.04 -21.29 1.66
CA ALA A 47 -0.58 -21.88 2.84
C ALA A 47 -2.08 -21.56 2.91
N TYR A 48 -2.46 -20.32 2.63
CA TYR A 48 -3.86 -19.88 2.57
C TYR A 48 -4.66 -20.67 1.53
N MET A 49 -4.14 -20.82 0.31
CA MET A 49 -4.84 -21.55 -0.75
C MET A 49 -4.96 -23.05 -0.44
N TRP A 50 -3.95 -23.63 0.22
CA TRP A 50 -3.99 -25.02 0.69
C TRP A 50 -5.11 -25.23 1.72
N GLU A 51 -5.15 -24.40 2.76
CA GLU A 51 -6.19 -24.48 3.80
C GLU A 51 -7.58 -24.13 3.26
N LEU A 52 -7.67 -23.16 2.34
CA LEU A 52 -8.94 -22.81 1.69
C LEU A 52 -9.49 -23.97 0.87
N GLN A 53 -8.65 -24.67 0.10
CA GLN A 53 -9.08 -25.85 -0.65
C GLN A 53 -9.53 -26.97 0.30
N ALA A 54 -8.82 -27.18 1.40
CA ALA A 54 -9.23 -28.14 2.43
C ALA A 54 -10.60 -27.77 3.03
N TYR A 55 -10.82 -26.48 3.33
CA TYR A 55 -12.10 -25.98 3.83
C TYR A 55 -13.25 -26.17 2.84
N LEU A 56 -13.01 -25.89 1.55
CA LEU A 56 -14.02 -26.08 0.50
C LEU A 56 -14.38 -27.56 0.31
N SER A 57 -13.43 -28.46 0.54
CA SER A 57 -13.64 -29.91 0.41
C SER A 57 -14.32 -30.51 1.64
N ASN A 58 -14.03 -29.98 2.83
CA ASN A 58 -14.60 -30.42 4.11
C ASN A 58 -14.71 -29.22 5.08
N PRO A 59 -15.86 -28.54 5.12
CA PRO A 59 -16.03 -27.33 5.92
C PRO A 59 -15.96 -27.65 7.41
N GLN A 60 -14.84 -27.30 8.04
CA GLN A 60 -14.62 -27.44 9.48
C GLN A 60 -14.17 -26.09 10.07
N ASP A 61 -14.72 -25.72 11.21
CA ASP A 61 -14.41 -24.45 11.89
C ASP A 61 -12.91 -24.31 12.21
N SER A 62 -12.25 -25.42 12.54
CA SER A 62 -10.81 -25.46 12.79
C SER A 62 -9.99 -25.04 11.58
N VAL A 63 -10.39 -25.46 10.37
CA VAL A 63 -9.74 -25.09 9.11
C VAL A 63 -9.99 -23.61 8.80
N GLY A 64 -11.23 -23.15 8.97
CA GLY A 64 -11.59 -21.73 8.79
C GLY A 64 -10.77 -20.80 9.70
N SER A 65 -10.57 -21.19 10.96
CA SER A 65 -9.73 -20.45 11.91
C SER A 65 -8.27 -20.38 11.48
N ARG A 66 -7.70 -21.48 10.94
CA ARG A 66 -6.33 -21.47 10.39
C ARG A 66 -6.19 -20.55 9.18
N VAL A 67 -7.15 -20.57 8.26
CA VAL A 67 -7.19 -19.65 7.10
C VAL A 67 -7.13 -18.19 7.56
N LEU A 68 -7.95 -17.82 8.54
CA LEU A 68 -7.98 -16.47 9.09
C LEU A 68 -6.67 -16.11 9.82
N GLY A 69 -6.13 -17.05 10.60
CA GLY A 69 -4.85 -16.88 11.31
C GLY A 69 -3.68 -16.63 10.35
N ILE A 70 -3.61 -17.39 9.24
CA ILE A 70 -2.60 -17.19 8.19
C ILE A 70 -2.76 -15.81 7.56
N ALA A 71 -3.98 -15.40 7.22
CA ALA A 71 -4.24 -14.09 6.62
C ALA A 71 -3.87 -12.94 7.57
N ALA A 72 -4.18 -13.07 8.87
CA ALA A 72 -3.83 -12.07 9.88
C ALA A 72 -2.31 -11.97 10.06
N LEU A 73 -1.61 -13.10 10.17
CA LEU A 73 -0.15 -13.11 10.28
C LEU A 73 0.51 -12.52 9.03
N ALA A 74 0.01 -12.87 7.83
CA ALA A 74 0.48 -12.31 6.57
C ALA A 74 0.34 -10.79 6.56
N LEU A 75 -0.82 -10.25 6.96
CA LEU A 75 -1.05 -8.82 7.04
C LEU A 75 -0.04 -8.14 7.96
N LEU A 76 0.19 -8.66 9.17
CA LEU A 76 1.14 -8.07 10.12
C LEU A 76 2.56 -8.02 9.55
N VAL A 77 3.04 -9.13 8.98
CA VAL A 77 4.37 -9.22 8.38
C VAL A 77 4.50 -8.27 7.19
N LEU A 78 3.51 -8.23 6.30
CA LEU A 78 3.55 -7.37 5.11
C LEU A 78 3.46 -5.89 5.46
N VAL A 79 2.65 -5.51 6.45
CA VAL A 79 2.58 -4.11 6.95
C VAL A 79 3.91 -3.70 7.58
N PHE A 80 4.58 -4.60 8.28
CA PHE A 80 5.92 -4.36 8.83
C PHE A 80 6.95 -4.12 7.71
N LEU A 81 7.04 -5.04 6.74
CA LEU A 81 7.96 -4.92 5.61
C LEU A 81 7.67 -3.68 4.76
N HIS A 82 6.38 -3.36 4.57
CA HIS A 82 5.95 -2.13 3.91
C HIS A 82 6.48 -0.89 4.62
N SER A 83 6.36 -0.85 5.96
CA SER A 83 6.85 0.26 6.77
C SER A 83 8.36 0.42 6.68
N LEU A 84 9.13 -0.66 6.62
CA LEU A 84 10.58 -0.61 6.38
C LEU A 84 10.91 0.03 5.03
N VAL A 85 10.28 -0.47 3.96
CA VAL A 85 10.53 0.00 2.58
C VAL A 85 10.20 1.49 2.46
N VAL A 86 9.00 1.86 2.91
CA VAL A 86 8.48 3.22 2.79
C VAL A 86 9.28 4.21 3.61
N ALA A 87 9.64 3.90 4.86
CA ALA A 87 10.46 4.78 5.69
C ALA A 87 11.82 5.06 5.05
N ARG A 88 12.48 4.03 4.51
CA ARG A 88 13.81 4.17 3.88
C ARG A 88 13.79 5.02 2.61
N ILE A 89 12.72 4.92 1.83
CA ILE A 89 12.51 5.75 0.63
C ILE A 89 12.18 7.19 1.05
N ALA A 90 11.31 7.39 2.04
CA ALA A 90 10.99 8.72 2.55
C ALA A 90 12.22 9.42 3.13
N GLN A 91 13.05 8.73 3.91
CA GLN A 91 14.34 9.24 4.39
C GLN A 91 15.26 9.63 3.23
N LEU A 92 15.37 8.79 2.19
CA LEU A 92 16.18 9.11 1.01
C LEU A 92 15.66 10.36 0.29
N ALA A 93 14.35 10.44 0.06
CA ALA A 93 13.70 11.55 -0.63
C ALA A 93 13.84 12.88 0.11
N LEU A 94 13.87 12.84 1.44
CA LEU A 94 14.08 14.00 2.31
C LEU A 94 15.55 14.32 2.57
N GLY A 95 16.50 13.60 1.96
CA GLY A 95 17.93 13.79 2.18
C GLY A 95 18.40 13.43 3.60
N LEU A 96 17.61 12.65 4.34
CA LEU A 96 17.94 12.20 5.68
C LEU A 96 18.90 11.00 5.62
N THR A 97 19.93 11.03 6.47
CA THR A 97 20.81 9.90 6.67
C THR A 97 20.03 8.74 7.28
N ALA A 98 20.24 7.53 6.74
CA ALA A 98 19.66 6.33 7.32
C ALA A 98 20.14 6.18 8.77
N THR A 99 19.21 6.26 9.72
CA THR A 99 19.50 6.04 11.14
C THR A 99 19.86 4.57 11.34
N LYS A 100 21.02 4.29 11.97
CA LYS A 100 21.34 2.93 12.44
C LYS A 100 20.27 2.53 13.45
N GLY A 101 19.64 1.37 13.25
CA GLY A 101 18.59 0.88 14.13
C GLY A 101 19.15 0.33 15.45
N ASP A 102 18.43 0.58 16.54
CA ASP A 102 18.82 0.18 17.90
C ASP A 102 18.51 -1.32 18.18
N PHE A 103 17.55 -1.91 17.44
CA PHE A 103 17.10 -3.31 17.61
C PHE A 103 16.88 -3.98 16.26
N LEU A 104 17.56 -5.10 16.00
CA LEU A 104 17.55 -5.83 14.71
C LEU A 104 17.90 -4.96 13.48
N GLY A 105 18.58 -3.84 13.68
CA GLY A 105 18.86 -2.86 12.61
C GLY A 105 17.64 -2.04 12.19
N VAL A 106 16.54 -2.07 12.94
CA VAL A 106 15.31 -1.29 12.70
C VAL A 106 15.32 -0.02 13.56
N SER A 107 15.07 1.11 12.93
CA SER A 107 15.02 2.45 13.53
C SER A 107 13.69 2.73 14.21
N ARG A 108 13.67 3.73 15.11
CA ARG A 108 12.44 4.20 15.75
C ARG A 108 11.41 4.75 14.75
N ALA A 109 11.88 5.35 13.65
CA ALA A 109 10.99 5.86 12.61
C ALA A 109 10.23 4.74 11.91
N GLU A 110 10.91 3.63 11.61
CA GLU A 110 10.32 2.43 11.02
C GLU A 110 9.26 1.80 11.95
N TRP A 111 9.57 1.67 13.24
CA TRP A 111 8.60 1.18 14.24
C TRP A 111 7.37 2.09 14.36
N ARG A 112 7.58 3.42 14.37
CA ARG A 112 6.47 4.37 14.43
C ARG A 112 5.60 4.32 13.18
N LEU A 113 6.21 4.17 12.01
CA LEU A 113 5.46 4.00 10.77
C LEU A 113 4.69 2.68 10.74
N TYR A 114 5.27 1.60 11.27
CA TYR A 114 4.57 0.32 11.45
C TYR A 114 3.33 0.47 12.32
N THR A 115 3.47 1.07 13.51
CA THR A 115 2.33 1.32 14.39
C THR A 115 1.27 2.21 13.74
N ALA A 116 1.67 3.28 13.04
CA ALA A 116 0.74 4.17 12.33
C ALA A 116 0.00 3.44 11.19
N ASN A 117 0.70 2.60 10.42
CA ASN A 117 0.09 1.78 9.38
C ASN A 117 -0.87 0.73 9.97
N LEU A 118 -0.55 0.11 11.11
CA LEU A 118 -1.47 -0.80 11.78
C LEU A 118 -2.75 -0.10 12.22
N GLN A 119 -2.63 1.07 12.85
CA GLN A 119 -3.79 1.88 13.24
C GLN A 119 -4.64 2.27 12.00
N PHE A 120 -3.99 2.65 10.91
CA PHE A 120 -4.67 2.91 9.64
C PHE A 120 -5.36 1.66 9.07
N CYS A 121 -4.71 0.49 9.10
CA CYS A 121 -5.32 -0.77 8.66
C CYS A 121 -6.54 -1.14 9.51
N ILE A 122 -6.49 -0.95 10.83
CA ILE A 122 -7.64 -1.18 11.72
C ILE A 122 -8.79 -0.22 11.36
N LEU A 123 -8.48 1.04 11.10
CA LEU A 123 -9.47 2.04 10.68
C LEU A 123 -10.12 1.64 9.34
N VAL A 124 -9.31 1.25 8.34
CA VAL A 124 -9.80 0.76 7.05
C VAL A 124 -10.66 -0.48 7.24
N LEU A 125 -10.23 -1.45 8.04
CA LEU A 125 -10.98 -2.66 8.32
C LEU A 125 -12.33 -2.35 8.96
N PHE A 126 -12.36 -1.45 9.95
CA PHE A 126 -13.60 -0.99 10.58
C PHE A 126 -14.58 -0.44 9.53
N PHE A 127 -14.12 0.43 8.63
CA PHE A 127 -14.98 0.98 7.58
C PHE A 127 -15.40 -0.06 6.57
N VAL A 128 -14.51 -0.94 6.13
CA VAL A 128 -14.83 -2.05 5.21
C VAL A 128 -15.93 -2.93 5.81
N LEU A 129 -15.80 -3.31 7.09
CA LEU A 129 -16.82 -4.09 7.80
C LEU A 129 -18.15 -3.31 7.93
N ALA A 130 -18.09 -2.02 8.25
CA ALA A 130 -19.28 -1.17 8.30
C ALA A 130 -20.00 -1.08 6.93
N PHE A 131 -19.25 -0.96 5.83
CA PHE A 131 -19.80 -0.98 4.48
C PHE A 131 -20.40 -2.33 4.11
N PHE A 132 -19.76 -3.45 4.49
CA PHE A 132 -20.36 -4.79 4.29
C PHE A 132 -21.67 -4.95 5.07
N GLY A 133 -21.70 -4.49 6.32
CA GLY A 133 -22.93 -4.49 7.13
C GLY A 133 -24.04 -3.64 6.50
N LEU A 134 -23.69 -2.44 6.02
CA LEU A 134 -24.62 -1.57 5.31
C LEU A 134 -25.12 -2.21 4.02
N HIS A 135 -24.23 -2.84 3.26
CA HIS A 135 -24.57 -3.53 2.01
C HIS A 135 -25.59 -4.65 2.26
N ALA A 136 -25.35 -5.50 3.25
CA ALA A 136 -26.27 -6.57 3.64
C ALA A 136 -27.65 -6.03 4.06
N ILE A 137 -27.72 -4.86 4.70
CA ILE A 137 -28.98 -4.19 5.03
C ILE A 137 -29.66 -3.69 3.76
N THR A 138 -28.94 -3.03 2.85
CA THR A 138 -29.50 -2.49 1.60
C THR A 138 -30.03 -3.58 0.67
N GLU A 139 -29.36 -4.74 0.61
CA GLU A 139 -29.84 -5.90 -0.16
C GLU A 139 -31.13 -6.46 0.42
N ARG A 140 -31.23 -6.61 1.75
CA ARG A 140 -32.46 -7.04 2.42
C ARG A 140 -33.64 -6.10 2.17
N LEU A 141 -33.36 -4.81 1.95
CA LEU A 141 -34.37 -3.80 1.64
C LEU A 141 -34.69 -3.69 0.14
N ASN A 142 -34.17 -4.58 -0.70
CA ASN A 142 -34.30 -4.53 -2.18
C ASN A 142 -33.88 -3.18 -2.78
N TRP A 143 -32.92 -2.48 -2.17
CA TRP A 143 -32.44 -1.21 -2.70
C TRP A 143 -31.50 -1.46 -3.89
N PRO A 144 -31.82 -1.00 -5.11
CA PRO A 144 -31.22 -1.57 -6.31
C PRO A 144 -29.86 -0.98 -6.70
N HIS A 145 -28.89 -0.75 -5.79
CA HIS A 145 -27.66 0.01 -6.13
C HIS A 145 -26.34 -0.57 -5.59
N GLY A 146 -26.10 -1.89 -5.67
CA GLY A 146 -24.84 -2.51 -5.23
C GLY A 146 -23.58 -1.85 -5.83
N ALA A 147 -23.63 -1.46 -7.11
CA ALA A 147 -22.53 -0.73 -7.75
C ALA A 147 -22.24 0.64 -7.12
N VAL A 148 -23.27 1.39 -6.70
CA VAL A 148 -23.10 2.69 -6.04
C VAL A 148 -22.43 2.51 -4.67
N VAL A 149 -22.81 1.48 -3.92
CA VAL A 149 -22.18 1.17 -2.62
C VAL A 149 -20.68 0.92 -2.80
N HIS A 150 -20.27 0.16 -3.81
CA HIS A 150 -18.86 -0.06 -4.11
C HIS A 150 -18.12 1.21 -4.55
N ILE A 151 -18.75 2.08 -5.36
CA ILE A 151 -18.17 3.37 -5.75
C ILE A 151 -17.97 4.26 -4.53
N VAL A 152 -18.97 4.36 -3.65
CA VAL A 152 -18.90 5.14 -2.41
C VAL A 152 -17.84 4.59 -1.47
N GLN A 153 -17.79 3.27 -1.27
CA GLN A 153 -16.78 2.61 -0.47
C GLN A 153 -15.37 2.88 -1.02
N GLY A 154 -15.16 2.66 -2.32
CA GLY A 154 -13.87 2.91 -2.98
C GLY A 154 -13.44 4.37 -2.91
N GLY A 155 -14.36 5.29 -3.17
CA GLY A 155 -14.13 6.73 -3.07
C GLY A 155 -13.80 7.17 -1.63
N PHE A 156 -14.49 6.62 -0.63
CA PHE A 156 -14.21 6.90 0.77
C PHE A 156 -12.84 6.36 1.19
N LEU A 157 -12.48 5.13 0.82
CA LEU A 157 -11.17 4.55 1.12
C LEU A 157 -10.04 5.33 0.43
N PHE A 158 -10.26 5.76 -0.82
CA PHE A 158 -9.33 6.62 -1.54
C PHE A 158 -9.15 7.97 -0.84
N TRP A 159 -10.26 8.61 -0.46
CA TRP A 159 -10.22 9.85 0.31
C TRP A 159 -9.47 9.67 1.64
N LEU A 160 -9.73 8.57 2.36
CA LEU A 160 -9.06 8.26 3.63
C LEU A 160 -7.55 8.06 3.42
N ALA A 161 -7.15 7.37 2.34
CA ALA A 161 -5.75 7.20 1.99
C ALA A 161 -5.07 8.54 1.66
N ALA A 162 -5.73 9.43 0.91
CA ALA A 162 -5.22 10.76 0.62
C ALA A 162 -5.10 11.64 1.88
N ARG A 163 -6.04 11.53 2.81
CA ARG A 163 -6.09 12.35 4.02
C ARG A 163 -5.17 11.87 5.13
N LEU A 164 -5.04 10.56 5.33
CA LEU A 164 -4.29 10.00 6.44
C LEU A 164 -3.01 9.32 5.96
N TRP A 165 -3.15 8.32 5.10
CA TRP A 165 -2.06 7.40 4.80
C TRP A 165 -0.91 8.05 4.02
N PHE A 166 -1.23 8.90 3.05
CA PHE A 166 -0.24 9.44 2.12
C PHE A 166 0.92 10.16 2.82
N LEU A 167 0.65 10.94 3.87
CA LEU A 167 1.68 11.72 4.58
C LEU A 167 2.27 11.01 5.81
N LEU A 168 1.85 9.78 6.15
CA LEU A 168 2.45 9.05 7.27
C LEU A 168 3.96 8.88 7.14
N PRO A 169 4.51 8.51 5.96
CA PRO A 169 5.94 8.27 5.84
C PRO A 169 6.80 9.47 6.23
N PRO A 170 6.66 10.66 5.61
CA PRO A 170 7.50 11.81 5.93
C PRO A 170 7.27 12.32 7.36
N VAL A 171 6.03 12.26 7.88
CA VAL A 171 5.71 12.64 9.27
C VAL A 171 6.46 11.73 10.25
N CYS A 172 6.40 10.40 10.06
CA CYS A 172 7.08 9.44 10.95
C CYS A 172 8.60 9.59 10.95
N VAL A 173 9.21 9.89 9.80
CA VAL A 173 10.68 9.98 9.69
C VAL A 173 11.23 11.33 10.12
N THR A 174 10.45 12.41 10.12
CA THR A 174 10.92 13.77 10.44
C THR A 174 10.48 14.28 11.80
N GLU A 175 9.27 13.94 12.26
CA GLU A 175 8.76 14.39 13.55
C GLU A 175 9.11 13.36 14.60
N THR A 176 9.66 13.77 15.76
CA THR A 176 10.13 12.83 16.80
C THR A 176 9.09 12.48 17.86
N ARG A 177 8.01 13.26 17.97
CA ARG A 177 6.95 13.11 18.97
C ARG A 177 5.58 13.51 18.40
N GLY A 178 4.51 13.05 19.02
CA GLY A 178 3.13 13.42 18.68
C GLY A 178 2.33 12.33 17.97
N GLU A 179 1.03 12.59 17.84
CA GLU A 179 0.08 11.71 17.17
C GLU A 179 0.24 11.78 15.64
N VAL A 180 0.86 10.75 15.07
CA VAL A 180 1.21 10.70 13.63
C VAL A 180 -0.02 10.83 12.74
N LEU A 181 -1.10 10.10 13.03
CA LEU A 181 -2.32 10.11 12.21
C LEU A 181 -2.97 11.50 12.19
N LEU A 182 -3.04 12.16 13.35
CA LEU A 182 -3.63 13.50 13.46
C LEU A 182 -2.77 14.55 12.75
N ALA A 183 -1.44 14.44 12.85
CA ALA A 183 -0.52 15.30 12.11
C ALA A 183 -0.72 15.13 10.60
N ALA A 184 -0.75 13.90 10.09
CA ALA A 184 -1.00 13.62 8.67
C ALA A 184 -2.37 14.15 8.20
N TRP A 185 -3.42 13.99 9.02
CA TRP A 185 -4.75 14.52 8.75
C TRP A 185 -4.78 16.04 8.59
N ARG A 186 -4.13 16.76 9.51
CA ARG A 186 -4.11 18.24 9.48
C ARG A 186 -3.34 18.73 8.26
N ARG A 187 -2.16 18.16 8.01
CA ARG A 187 -1.26 18.56 6.92
C ARG A 187 -1.83 18.29 5.53
N SER A 188 -2.50 17.16 5.33
CA SER A 188 -3.04 16.82 4.01
C SER A 188 -4.24 17.69 3.59
N ALA A 189 -4.78 18.55 4.46
CA ALA A 189 -6.01 19.30 4.17
C ALA A 189 -5.76 20.39 3.13
N GLY A 190 -4.66 21.14 3.30
CA GLY A 190 -4.25 22.19 2.37
C GLY A 190 -3.85 21.68 0.99
N HIS A 191 -3.45 20.41 0.89
CA HIS A 191 -2.92 19.81 -0.33
C HIS A 191 -3.76 18.64 -0.87
N PHE A 192 -5.01 18.48 -0.39
CA PHE A 192 -5.82 17.29 -0.67
C PHE A 192 -5.92 16.96 -2.16
N TRP A 193 -6.31 17.93 -3.00
CA TRP A 193 -6.50 17.69 -4.44
C TRP A 193 -5.21 17.30 -5.15
N ARG A 194 -4.07 17.86 -4.73
CA ARG A 194 -2.76 17.50 -5.26
C ARG A 194 -2.37 16.09 -4.84
N ILE A 195 -2.56 15.75 -3.57
CA ILE A 195 -2.30 14.40 -3.05
C ILE A 195 -3.18 13.38 -3.78
N ALA A 196 -4.47 13.68 -3.96
CA ALA A 196 -5.39 12.85 -4.71
C ALA A 196 -4.92 12.64 -6.16
N LEU A 197 -4.55 13.71 -6.87
CA LEU A 197 -4.03 13.60 -8.24
C LEU A 197 -2.75 12.76 -8.32
N LEU A 198 -1.82 12.96 -7.38
CA LEU A 198 -0.60 12.15 -7.29
C LEU A 198 -0.91 10.68 -7.01
N LEU A 199 -1.84 10.39 -6.09
CA LEU A 199 -2.28 9.03 -5.82
C LEU A 199 -2.92 8.37 -7.05
N VAL A 200 -3.78 9.08 -7.79
CA VAL A 200 -4.35 8.57 -9.05
C VAL A 200 -3.24 8.27 -10.06
N ALA A 201 -2.30 9.20 -10.26
CA ALA A 201 -1.20 9.01 -11.20
C ALA A 201 -0.33 7.80 -10.83
N VAL A 202 -0.01 7.64 -9.54
CA VAL A 202 0.81 6.52 -9.05
C VAL A 202 0.04 5.19 -9.11
N LEU A 203 -1.23 5.16 -8.73
CA LEU A 203 -2.09 3.97 -8.84
C LEU A 203 -2.24 3.54 -10.30
N LEU A 204 -2.51 4.48 -11.21
CA LEU A 204 -2.59 4.20 -12.64
C LEU A 204 -1.27 3.66 -13.17
N THR A 205 -0.14 4.24 -12.77
CA THR A 205 1.20 3.76 -13.17
C THR A 205 1.43 2.33 -12.68
N ALA A 206 1.16 2.05 -11.40
CA ALA A 206 1.32 0.72 -10.83
C ALA A 206 0.41 -0.31 -11.52
N TYR A 207 -0.84 0.08 -11.82
CA TYR A 207 -1.78 -0.75 -12.58
C TYR A 207 -1.27 -1.06 -14.00
N LEU A 208 -0.77 -0.05 -14.72
CA LEU A 208 -0.21 -0.23 -16.06
C LEU A 208 1.03 -1.15 -16.05
N VAL A 209 1.90 -1.01 -15.04
CA VAL A 209 3.03 -1.92 -14.84
C VAL A 209 2.55 -3.35 -14.56
N GLN A 210 1.57 -3.51 -13.67
CA GLN A 210 0.99 -4.82 -13.38
C GLN A 210 0.38 -5.46 -14.64
N ALA A 211 -0.41 -4.70 -15.40
CA ALA A 211 -1.01 -5.15 -16.64
C ALA A 211 0.04 -5.49 -17.70
N GLY A 212 1.08 -4.66 -17.87
CA GLY A 212 2.16 -4.92 -18.82
C GLY A 212 2.98 -6.16 -18.47
N VAL A 213 3.31 -6.36 -17.18
CA VAL A 213 3.99 -7.57 -16.72
C VAL A 213 3.09 -8.80 -16.91
N GLY A 214 1.80 -8.70 -16.57
CA GLY A 214 0.82 -9.76 -16.78
C GLY A 214 0.69 -10.17 -18.25
N MET A 215 0.57 -9.19 -19.17
CA MET A 215 0.55 -9.43 -20.62
C MET A 215 1.83 -10.10 -21.10
N THR A 216 2.99 -9.68 -20.58
CA THR A 216 4.28 -10.28 -20.94
C THR A 216 4.36 -11.74 -20.49
N LEU A 217 4.00 -12.01 -19.23
CA LEU A 217 4.01 -13.37 -18.66
C LEU A 217 3.03 -14.30 -19.38
N HIS A 218 1.87 -13.78 -19.79
CA HIS A 218 0.92 -14.52 -20.62
C HIS A 218 1.48 -14.82 -22.01
N ALA A 219 2.08 -13.82 -22.67
CA ALA A 219 2.66 -13.98 -24.01
C ALA A 219 3.79 -15.01 -24.07
N VAL A 220 4.56 -15.18 -22.97
CA VAL A 220 5.61 -16.21 -22.87
C VAL A 220 5.12 -17.55 -22.29
N GLY A 221 3.81 -17.71 -22.08
CA GLY A 221 3.21 -18.96 -21.60
C GLY A 221 3.48 -19.28 -20.12
N LEU A 222 3.86 -18.29 -19.31
CA LEU A 222 4.09 -18.46 -17.86
C LEU A 222 2.82 -18.26 -17.02
N ILE A 223 1.76 -17.69 -17.59
CA ILE A 223 0.45 -17.55 -16.93
C ILE A 223 -0.64 -18.13 -17.83
N ALA A 224 -1.37 -19.10 -17.30
CA ALA A 224 -2.56 -19.62 -17.95
C ALA A 224 -3.74 -18.63 -17.82
N PRO A 225 -4.59 -18.48 -18.85
CA PRO A 225 -5.78 -17.65 -18.73
C PRO A 225 -6.72 -18.22 -17.66
N LEU A 226 -7.30 -17.33 -16.85
CA LEU A 226 -8.31 -17.72 -15.87
C LEU A 226 -9.56 -18.23 -16.60
N PRO A 227 -10.21 -19.31 -16.13
CA PRO A 227 -11.44 -19.78 -16.74
C PRO A 227 -12.54 -18.73 -16.61
N THR A 228 -13.27 -18.45 -17.69
CA THR A 228 -14.32 -17.41 -17.74
C THR A 228 -15.60 -17.77 -16.98
N SER A 229 -15.75 -19.03 -16.58
CA SER A 229 -16.90 -19.56 -15.82
C SER A 229 -16.45 -20.54 -14.74
N ALA A 230 -15.41 -20.17 -13.99
CA ALA A 230 -14.79 -21.08 -13.04
C ALA A 230 -15.59 -21.18 -11.73
N THR A 231 -15.72 -22.39 -11.19
CA THR A 231 -16.12 -22.56 -9.79
C THR A 231 -15.06 -21.95 -8.86
N LEU A 232 -15.39 -21.64 -7.60
CA LEU A 232 -14.41 -21.14 -6.63
C LEU A 232 -13.22 -22.11 -6.47
N ALA A 233 -13.46 -23.42 -6.55
CA ALA A 233 -12.42 -24.44 -6.49
C ALA A 233 -11.46 -24.36 -7.70
N GLU A 234 -11.99 -24.13 -8.90
CA GLU A 234 -11.19 -23.92 -10.12
C GLU A 234 -10.40 -22.61 -10.07
N TYR A 235 -10.95 -21.56 -9.47
CA TYR A 235 -10.18 -20.35 -9.18
C TYR A 235 -9.02 -20.65 -8.24
N VAL A 236 -9.27 -21.34 -7.13
CA VAL A 236 -8.21 -21.71 -6.17
C VAL A 236 -7.14 -22.56 -6.83
N SER A 237 -7.49 -23.55 -7.66
CA SER A 237 -6.49 -24.37 -8.36
C SER A 237 -5.68 -23.53 -9.35
N SER A 238 -6.33 -22.69 -10.14
CA SER A 238 -5.66 -21.81 -11.11
C SER A 238 -4.73 -20.79 -10.45
N TYR A 239 -5.15 -20.22 -9.31
CA TYR A 239 -4.30 -19.32 -8.52
C TYR A 239 -3.08 -20.05 -7.94
N ARG A 240 -3.22 -21.32 -7.55
CA ARG A 240 -2.09 -22.13 -7.07
C ARG A 240 -1.08 -22.40 -8.18
N GLU A 241 -1.56 -22.76 -9.37
CA GLU A 241 -0.70 -23.02 -10.53
C GLU A 241 0.05 -21.77 -10.99
N ASN A 242 -0.60 -20.60 -10.91
CA ASN A 242 -0.03 -19.32 -11.34
C ASN A 242 0.60 -18.51 -10.18
N LEU A 243 0.74 -19.09 -8.99
CA LEU A 243 1.08 -18.32 -7.77
C LEU A 243 2.42 -17.57 -7.92
N LEU A 244 3.47 -18.26 -8.35
CA LEU A 244 4.79 -17.65 -8.48
C LEU A 244 4.80 -16.48 -9.50
N PRO A 245 4.32 -16.65 -10.75
CA PRO A 245 4.15 -15.54 -11.69
C PRO A 245 3.33 -14.37 -11.12
N MET A 246 2.25 -14.65 -10.40
CA MET A 246 1.41 -13.62 -9.78
C MET A 246 2.15 -12.87 -8.66
N VAL A 247 2.94 -13.56 -7.84
CA VAL A 247 3.79 -12.94 -6.82
C VAL A 247 4.84 -12.03 -7.46
N VAL A 248 5.50 -12.49 -8.53
CA VAL A 248 6.49 -11.68 -9.26
C VAL A 248 5.84 -10.41 -9.82
N MET A 249 4.72 -10.56 -10.53
CA MET A 249 3.96 -9.44 -11.08
C MET A 249 3.53 -8.44 -10.01
N THR A 250 2.94 -8.95 -8.92
CA THR A 250 2.45 -8.13 -7.80
C THR A 250 3.61 -7.42 -7.11
N ASN A 251 4.74 -8.08 -6.90
CA ASN A 251 5.89 -7.49 -6.26
C ASN A 251 6.54 -6.38 -7.10
N ILE A 252 6.62 -6.55 -8.43
CA ILE A 252 7.11 -5.51 -9.33
C ILE A 252 6.20 -4.28 -9.28
N ALA A 253 4.88 -4.48 -9.39
CA ALA A 253 3.90 -3.40 -9.30
C ALA A 253 3.95 -2.70 -7.93
N TYR A 254 4.09 -3.48 -6.86
CA TYR A 254 4.26 -2.98 -5.49
C TYR A 254 5.51 -2.10 -5.35
N ILE A 255 6.67 -2.53 -5.88
CA ILE A 255 7.91 -1.74 -5.83
C ILE A 255 7.72 -0.40 -6.54
N VAL A 256 7.10 -0.40 -7.73
CA VAL A 256 6.82 0.84 -8.46
C VAL A 256 5.87 1.74 -7.65
N PHE A 257 4.76 1.19 -7.15
CA PHE A 257 3.78 1.90 -6.35
C PHE A 257 4.41 2.54 -5.11
N VAL A 258 5.15 1.76 -4.32
CA VAL A 258 5.66 2.19 -3.02
C VAL A 258 6.74 3.26 -3.16
N VAL A 259 7.61 3.12 -4.17
CA VAL A 259 8.68 4.08 -4.42
C VAL A 259 8.13 5.42 -4.91
N LEU A 260 7.21 5.39 -5.88
CA LEU A 260 6.59 6.61 -6.39
C LEU A 260 5.76 7.31 -5.31
N THR A 261 4.98 6.55 -4.53
CA THR A 261 4.15 7.11 -3.46
C THR A 261 4.99 7.73 -2.36
N ALA A 262 6.02 7.03 -1.87
CA ALA A 262 6.87 7.55 -0.80
C ALA A 262 7.66 8.80 -1.24
N ALA A 263 8.13 8.83 -2.49
CA ALA A 263 8.79 10.01 -3.07
C ALA A 263 7.84 11.20 -3.22
N ALA A 264 6.63 10.97 -3.76
CA ALA A 264 5.59 12.00 -3.88
C ALA A 264 5.16 12.54 -2.51
N SER A 265 5.04 11.65 -1.53
CA SER A 265 4.70 11.98 -0.15
C SER A 265 5.75 12.87 0.50
N ALA A 266 7.03 12.50 0.40
CA ALA A 266 8.14 13.28 0.89
C ALA A 266 8.21 14.69 0.26
N GLN A 267 7.95 14.78 -1.05
CA GLN A 267 7.91 16.05 -1.76
C GLN A 267 6.80 16.98 -1.24
N VAL A 268 5.56 16.49 -1.17
CA VAL A 268 4.42 17.29 -0.68
C VAL A 268 4.69 17.77 0.74
N TYR A 269 5.26 16.91 1.59
CA TYR A 269 5.63 17.28 2.95
C TYR A 269 6.75 18.34 3.01
N ALA A 270 7.76 18.25 2.16
CA ALA A 270 8.85 19.22 2.13
C ALA A 270 8.39 20.63 1.71
N GLU A 271 7.48 20.70 0.75
CA GLU A 271 6.85 21.96 0.32
C GLU A 271 6.02 22.59 1.45
N GLU A 272 5.19 21.78 2.12
CA GLU A 272 4.39 22.24 3.24
C GLU A 272 5.25 22.83 4.37
N ARG A 273 6.41 22.23 4.66
CA ARG A 273 7.38 22.78 5.61
C ARG A 273 8.03 24.08 5.16
N ALA A 274 8.22 24.28 3.86
CA ALA A 274 8.79 25.52 3.34
C ALA A 274 7.83 26.71 3.44
N ASP A 275 6.52 26.44 3.42
CA ASP A 275 5.47 27.45 3.51
C ASP A 275 5.20 27.93 4.95
N VAL A 276 5.71 27.23 5.97
CA VAL A 276 5.58 27.64 7.38
C VAL A 276 6.82 28.47 7.77
N PRO A 277 6.67 29.78 8.07
CA PRO A 277 7.81 30.58 8.53
C PRO A 277 8.37 30.00 9.84
N PRO A 278 9.70 30.02 10.04
CA PRO A 278 10.29 29.57 11.29
C PRO A 278 9.71 30.40 12.44
N ALA A 279 9.17 29.70 13.44
CA ALA A 279 8.65 30.29 14.67
C ALA A 279 9.75 30.93 15.51
#